data_AF-A0A6F8YHT9-F1
#
_entry.id   AF-A0A6F8YHT9-F1
#
_cell.length_a   1.000
_cell.length_b   1.000
_cell.length_c   1.000
_cell.angle_alpha   90.00
_cell.angle_beta   90.00
_cell.angle_gamma   90.00
#
_symmetry.space_group_name_H-M   'P 1'
#
loop_
_entity.id
_entity.type
_entity.pdbx_description
1 polymer ?
#
loop_
_entity_poly.entity_id
_entity_poly.type
_entity_poly.pdbx_seq_one_letter_code
_entity_poly.pdbx_strand_id
1 'polypeptide(L)'
;MVYVDPPAWPARGRLWSHMISDVSYEELHAFAEMLGEPRRGFDRDHYDVPAERVPVAVWLGGRPPGVEPRDRPPAPRRGPAPSQAPRRAPVFVMPHPREASSRSRLARAGASQRSARAGRR
;
A
#
# COMPACT_ATOMS: atom_id res chain seq x y z
N MET A 1 4.20 22.18 7.32
CA MET A 1 4.28 21.85 8.76
C MET A 1 5.24 20.70 8.92
N VAL A 2 6.11 20.77 9.93
CA VAL A 2 7.08 19.72 10.22
C VAL A 2 6.57 18.80 11.32
N TYR A 3 6.65 17.50 11.07
CA TYR A 3 6.29 16.45 12.03
C TYR A 3 7.51 15.65 12.46
N VAL A 4 7.57 15.28 13.73
CA VAL A 4 8.63 14.46 14.33
C VAL A 4 7.97 13.38 15.19
N ASP A 5 8.19 12.11 14.87
CA ASP A 5 7.63 11.01 15.66
C ASP A 5 8.36 10.79 17.01
N PRO A 6 7.72 10.14 18.00
CA PRO A 6 8.42 9.72 19.20
C PRO A 6 9.59 8.76 18.88
N PRO A 7 10.72 8.84 19.59
CA PRO A 7 11.86 7.97 19.31
C PRO A 7 11.50 6.49 19.49
N ALA A 8 11.47 5.74 18.39
CA ALA A 8 11.02 4.35 18.39
C ALA A 8 11.97 3.40 17.65
N TRP A 9 12.89 3.94 16.84
CA TRP A 9 13.74 3.12 15.97
C TRP A 9 15.13 2.92 16.58
N PRO A 10 15.49 1.71 17.03
CA PRO A 10 16.81 1.44 17.58
C PRO A 10 17.83 1.25 16.44
N ALA A 11 18.84 2.10 16.39
CA ALA A 11 19.97 1.95 15.48
C ALA A 11 21.23 2.60 16.05
N ARG A 12 22.41 2.03 15.77
CA ARG A 12 23.72 2.61 16.18
C ARG A 12 23.80 2.96 17.67
N GLY A 13 23.20 2.14 18.53
CA GLY A 13 23.21 2.31 19.99
C GLY A 13 22.34 3.44 20.53
N ARG A 14 21.41 3.99 19.74
CA ARG A 14 20.47 5.03 20.17
C ARG A 14 19.08 4.84 19.55
N LEU A 15 18.10 5.58 20.04
CA LEU A 15 16.78 5.68 19.43
C LEU A 15 16.75 6.82 18.42
N TRP A 16 15.98 6.63 17.37
CA TRP A 16 15.80 7.58 16.28
C TRP A 16 14.32 7.85 16.04
N SER A 17 14.07 9.03 15.50
CA SER A 17 12.78 9.54 15.10
C SER A 17 12.82 9.97 13.64
N HIS A 18 11.71 9.79 12.92
CA HIS A 18 11.54 10.36 11.60
C HIS A 18 11.00 11.78 11.69
N MET A 19 11.60 12.64 10.87
CA MET A 19 11.17 14.02 10.68
C MET A 19 10.78 14.24 9.22
N ILE A 20 9.55 14.72 8.99
CA ILE A 20 8.96 14.95 7.67
C ILE A 20 8.29 16.32 7.59
N SER A 21 8.05 16.82 6.37
CA SER A 21 7.18 17.97 6.11
C SER A 21 5.99 17.53 5.25
N ASP A 22 4.80 18.06 5.55
CA ASP A 22 3.59 17.90 4.72
C ASP A 22 3.46 18.96 3.61
N VAL A 23 4.33 19.98 3.60
CA VAL A 23 4.29 21.10 2.65
C VAL A 23 5.34 20.93 1.57
N SER A 24 6.62 20.81 1.94
CA SER A 24 7.71 20.72 0.97
C SER A 24 9.02 20.22 1.58
N TYR A 25 9.90 19.67 0.74
CA TYR A 25 11.26 19.33 1.14
C TYR A 25 12.12 20.55 1.46
N GLU A 26 11.85 21.71 0.85
CA GLU A 26 12.55 22.96 1.18
C GLU A 26 12.28 23.37 2.63
N GLU A 27 11.02 23.31 3.08
CA GLU A 27 10.66 23.54 4.48
C GLU A 27 11.38 22.54 5.40
N LEU A 28 11.41 21.26 5.01
CA LEU A 28 12.09 20.22 5.77
C LEU A 28 13.61 20.45 5.87
N HIS A 29 14.27 20.85 4.78
CA HIS A 29 15.71 21.14 4.78
C HIS A 29 16.04 22.36 5.63
N ALA A 30 15.25 23.43 5.54
CA ALA A 30 15.43 24.62 6.37
C ALA A 30 15.26 24.28 7.86
N PHE A 31 14.26 23.45 8.19
CA PHE A 31 14.05 22.99 9.55
C PHE A 31 15.19 22.10 10.06
N ALA A 32 15.68 21.17 9.24
CA ALA A 32 16.82 20.32 9.56
C ALA A 32 18.09 21.14 9.81
N GLU A 33 18.32 22.19 9.01
CA GLU A 33 19.46 23.10 9.20
C GLU A 33 19.37 23.84 10.54
N MET A 34 18.18 24.33 10.92
CA MET A 34 17.96 24.94 12.24
C MET A 34 18.17 23.96 13.40
N LEU A 35 17.80 22.69 13.22
CA LEU A 35 18.03 21.63 14.20
C LEU A 35 19.50 21.19 14.30
N GLY A 36 20.34 21.59 13.33
CA GLY A 36 21.73 21.16 13.23
C GLY A 36 21.90 19.76 12.64
N GLU A 37 20.91 19.29 11.87
CA GLU A 37 21.02 18.08 11.06
C GLU A 37 21.73 18.38 9.74
N PRO A 38 22.75 17.59 9.35
CA PRO A 38 23.48 17.83 8.13
C PRO A 38 22.62 17.45 6.91
N ARG A 39 22.77 18.17 5.79
CA ARG A 39 22.07 17.87 4.51
C ARG A 39 22.20 16.42 4.04
N ARG A 40 23.34 15.76 4.33
CA ARG A 40 23.56 14.33 4.02
C ARG A 40 22.68 13.35 4.82
N GLY A 41 22.04 13.82 5.89
CA GLY A 41 21.12 13.03 6.71
C GLY A 41 19.72 12.93 6.11
N PHE A 42 19.49 13.60 4.98
CA PHE A 42 18.24 13.45 4.22
C PHE A 42 18.23 12.10 3.49
N ASP A 43 17.21 11.29 3.75
CA ASP A 43 16.96 10.05 3.02
C ASP A 43 15.65 10.17 2.22
N ARG A 44 15.79 10.61 0.96
CA ARG A 44 14.75 10.73 -0.08
C ARG A 44 13.56 11.64 0.22
N ASP A 45 12.93 11.48 1.37
CA ASP A 45 11.71 12.19 1.79
C ASP A 45 11.72 12.60 3.27
N HIS A 46 12.69 12.15 4.07
CA HIS A 46 12.72 12.42 5.52
C HIS A 46 14.13 12.63 6.07
N TYR A 47 14.20 13.01 7.34
CA TYR A 47 15.42 12.99 8.16
C TYR A 47 15.25 12.03 9.33
N ASP A 48 16.29 11.26 9.60
CA ASP A 48 16.42 10.51 10.84
C ASP A 48 17.08 11.38 11.91
N VAL A 49 16.34 11.66 12.97
CA VAL A 49 16.74 12.52 14.08
C VAL A 49 17.02 11.67 15.32
N PRO A 50 18.20 11.78 15.95
CA PRO A 50 18.48 11.13 17.23
C PRO A 50 17.49 11.57 18.33
N ALA A 51 17.15 10.65 19.23
CA ALA A 51 16.21 10.90 20.33
C ALA A 51 16.53 12.16 21.15
N GLU A 52 17.81 12.48 21.32
CA GLU A 52 18.28 13.63 22.08
C GLU A 52 17.92 14.97 21.41
N ARG A 53 17.68 14.97 20.09
CA ARG A 53 17.33 16.16 19.31
C ARG A 53 15.82 16.37 19.19
N VAL A 54 15.00 15.36 19.48
CA VAL A 54 13.53 15.46 19.40
C VAL A 54 12.95 16.57 20.28
N PRO A 55 13.38 16.77 21.55
CA PRO A 55 12.88 17.88 22.36
C PRO A 55 13.17 19.25 21.74
N VAL A 56 14.34 19.40 21.11
CA VAL A 56 14.73 20.63 20.41
C VAL A 56 13.89 20.82 19.15
N ALA A 57 13.64 19.75 18.40
CA ALA A 57 12.77 19.80 17.22
C ALA A 57 11.33 20.21 17.60
N VAL A 58 10.80 19.71 18.71
CA VAL A 58 9.49 20.13 19.22
C VAL A 58 9.51 21.61 19.64
N TRP A 59 10.58 22.05 20.30
CA TRP A 59 10.76 23.46 20.68
C TRP A 59 10.83 24.40 19.46
N LEU A 60 11.45 23.96 18.35
CA LEU A 60 11.50 24.69 17.08
C LEU A 60 10.15 24.71 16.32
N GLY A 61 9.10 24.07 16.85
CA GLY A 61 7.76 24.04 16.26
C GLY A 61 7.43 22.75 15.50
N GLY A 62 8.30 21.74 15.56
CA GLY A 62 7.99 20.39 15.11
C GLY A 62 6.86 19.78 15.93
N ARG A 63 5.94 19.07 15.27
CA ARG A 63 4.78 18.49 15.93
C ARG A 63 4.87 16.97 15.99
N PRO A 64 4.48 16.32 17.10
CA PRO A 64 4.22 14.90 17.04
C PRO A 64 3.11 14.63 16.01
N PRO A 65 3.21 13.53 15.23
CA PRO A 65 2.10 13.13 14.37
C PRO A 65 0.87 12.92 15.25
N GLY A 66 -0.27 13.43 14.78
CA GLY A 66 -1.52 13.35 15.52
C GLY A 66 -1.85 11.90 15.86
N VAL A 67 -1.92 11.59 17.15
CA VAL A 67 -2.66 10.41 17.60
C VAL A 67 -4.12 10.78 17.37
N GLU A 68 -4.70 10.36 16.25
CA GLU A 68 -6.15 10.44 16.07
C GLU A 68 -6.81 9.89 17.35
N PRO A 69 -7.76 10.61 17.98
CA PRO A 69 -8.53 10.07 19.08
C PRO A 69 -9.09 8.71 18.66
N ARG A 70 -8.83 7.70 19.48
CA ARG A 70 -9.17 6.30 19.23
C ARG A 70 -10.67 6.02 19.35
N ASP A 71 -11.51 6.99 18.99
CA ASP A 71 -12.96 6.83 18.84
C ASP A 71 -13.33 6.15 17.51
N ARG A 72 -12.32 5.87 16.66
CA ARG A 72 -12.47 4.90 15.57
C ARG A 72 -12.52 3.49 16.19
N PRO A 73 -13.61 2.72 16.01
CA PRO A 73 -13.65 1.34 16.46
C PRO A 73 -12.45 0.58 15.88
N PRO A 74 -11.83 -0.34 16.64
CA PRO A 74 -10.66 -1.06 16.17
C PRO A 74 -11.00 -1.72 14.83
N ALA A 75 -10.12 -1.57 13.84
CA ALA A 75 -10.23 -2.32 12.60
C ALA A 75 -10.35 -3.81 12.95
N PRO A 76 -11.22 -4.59 12.28
CA PRO A 76 -11.35 -6.02 12.56
C PRO A 76 -9.96 -6.64 12.45
N ARG A 77 -9.56 -7.41 13.48
CA ARG A 77 -8.27 -8.10 13.49
C ARG A 77 -8.18 -8.89 12.18
N ARG A 78 -7.22 -8.55 11.31
CA ARG A 78 -6.83 -9.45 10.22
C ARG A 78 -6.37 -10.73 10.90
N GLY A 79 -7.19 -11.77 10.80
CA GLY A 79 -6.76 -13.12 11.13
C GLY A 79 -5.49 -13.46 10.35
N PRO A 80 -4.76 -14.52 10.75
CA PRO A 80 -3.58 -14.95 10.00
C PRO A 80 -3.94 -15.05 8.51
N ALA A 81 -3.06 -14.54 7.65
CA ALA A 81 -3.21 -14.70 6.21
C ALA A 81 -3.49 -16.19 5.92
N PRO A 82 -4.46 -16.53 5.05
CA PRO A 82 -4.71 -17.92 4.73
C PRO A 82 -3.41 -18.52 4.21
N SER A 83 -2.89 -19.51 4.94
CA SER A 83 -1.77 -20.33 4.47
C SER A 83 -2.16 -20.83 3.09
N GLN A 84 -1.31 -20.59 2.09
CA GLN A 84 -1.50 -21.14 0.75
C GLN A 84 -1.42 -22.66 0.87
N ALA A 85 -2.54 -23.29 1.17
CA ALA A 85 -2.68 -24.74 1.10
C ALA A 85 -2.38 -25.15 -0.34
N PRO A 86 -1.64 -26.26 -0.56
CA PRO A 86 -1.36 -26.73 -1.90
C PRO A 86 -2.69 -26.97 -2.62
N ARG A 87 -2.86 -26.31 -3.77
CA ARG A 87 -4.03 -26.47 -4.62
C ARG A 87 -4.16 -27.96 -4.97
N ARG A 88 -5.19 -28.64 -4.44
CA ARG A 88 -5.53 -30.00 -4.91
C ARG A 88 -5.90 -29.90 -6.38
N ALA A 89 -5.24 -30.70 -7.21
CA ALA A 89 -5.55 -30.83 -8.63
C ALA A 89 -7.02 -31.24 -8.82
N PRO A 90 -7.72 -30.73 -9.85
CA PRO A 90 -9.11 -31.12 -10.09
C PRO A 90 -9.17 -32.60 -10.52
N VAL A 91 -10.01 -33.37 -9.84
CA VAL A 91 -10.39 -34.72 -10.28
C VAL A 91 -11.36 -34.54 -11.45
N PHE A 92 -10.95 -34.99 -12.63
CA PHE A 92 -11.81 -35.03 -13.81
C PHE A 92 -12.85 -36.13 -13.64
N VAL A 93 -14.11 -35.77 -13.41
CA VAL A 93 -15.25 -36.70 -13.41
C VAL A 93 -15.80 -36.77 -14.83
N MET A 94 -15.64 -37.92 -15.49
CA MET A 94 -16.30 -38.22 -16.76
C MET A 94 -17.83 -38.21 -16.56
N PRO A 95 -18.61 -37.49 -17.39
CA PRO A 95 -20.07 -37.59 -17.35
C PRO A 95 -20.53 -38.89 -18.01
N HIS A 96 -21.32 -39.68 -17.27
CA HIS A 96 -22.09 -40.80 -17.81
C HIS A 96 -23.26 -40.29 -18.66
N PRO A 97 -23.65 -41.00 -19.74
CA PRO A 97 -24.72 -40.58 -20.62
C PRO A 97 -26.08 -40.71 -19.93
N ARG A 98 -26.88 -39.64 -19.93
CA ARG A 98 -28.31 -39.71 -19.59
C ARG A 98 -29.15 -39.70 -20.86
N GLU A 99 -30.11 -40.62 -20.84
CA GLU A 99 -31.03 -40.97 -21.90
C GLU A 99 -31.89 -39.83 -22.41
N ALA A 100 -32.34 -40.05 -23.64
CA ALA A 100 -33.24 -39.25 -24.42
C ALA A 100 -34.63 -39.08 -23.79
N SER A 101 -35.14 -37.85 -23.80
CA SER A 101 -36.46 -37.53 -24.36
C SER A 101 -36.77 -36.04 -24.22
N SER A 102 -36.88 -35.33 -25.34
CA SER A 102 -38.19 -34.83 -25.77
C SER A 102 -38.15 -34.20 -27.15
N ARG A 103 -39.21 -34.53 -27.91
CA ARG A 103 -39.54 -34.07 -29.25
C ARG A 103 -39.87 -32.56 -29.25
N SER A 104 -39.35 -31.80 -30.21
CA SER A 104 -40.11 -31.32 -31.39
C SER A 104 -39.52 -30.05 -32.01
N ARG A 105 -39.14 -30.20 -33.29
CA ARG A 105 -39.34 -29.32 -34.46
C ARG A 105 -39.29 -27.80 -34.26
N LEU A 106 -38.39 -27.13 -34.99
CA LEU A 106 -38.60 -26.65 -36.36
C LEU A 106 -37.28 -26.06 -36.90
N ALA A 107 -37.11 -26.15 -38.20
CA ALA A 107 -35.84 -26.01 -38.90
C ALA A 107 -35.82 -24.76 -39.80
N ARG A 108 -34.58 -24.37 -40.14
CA ARG A 108 -34.13 -23.60 -41.32
C ARG A 108 -34.46 -22.10 -41.33
N ALA A 109 -33.63 -21.21 -41.89
CA ALA A 109 -32.29 -21.24 -42.46
C ALA A 109 -31.92 -19.78 -42.83
N GLY A 110 -30.63 -19.52 -43.08
CA GLY A 110 -30.14 -18.32 -43.79
C GLY A 110 -29.13 -17.53 -42.96
N ALA A 111 -27.83 -17.82 -43.00
CA ALA A 111 -26.84 -17.64 -44.08
C ALA A 111 -26.24 -16.22 -44.16
N SER A 112 -24.91 -16.24 -44.36
CA SER A 112 -24.03 -15.17 -44.84
C SER A 112 -23.55 -14.10 -43.84
N GLN A 113 -22.30 -13.68 -43.82
CA GLN A 113 -21.00 -14.17 -44.31
C GLN A 113 -20.00 -13.04 -43.96
N ARG A 114 -18.78 -13.41 -43.51
CA ARG A 114 -17.48 -12.70 -43.71
C ARG A 114 -17.35 -11.25 -43.21
N SER A 115 -16.17 -10.67 -43.04
CA SER A 115 -14.81 -11.07 -42.67
C SER A 115 -14.03 -9.74 -42.61
N ALA A 116 -12.99 -9.70 -41.77
CA ALA A 116 -11.79 -8.84 -41.84
C ALA A 116 -11.97 -7.31 -42.06
N ARG A 117 -11.62 -6.43 -41.12
CA ARG A 117 -10.30 -6.16 -40.54
C ARG A 117 -9.21 -5.72 -41.54
N ALA A 118 -8.68 -4.53 -41.24
CA ALA A 118 -7.30 -4.07 -41.34
C ALA A 118 -6.77 -3.46 -42.65
N GLY A 119 -6.04 -2.36 -42.44
CA GLY A 119 -4.96 -1.89 -43.29
C GLY A 119 -5.07 -0.40 -43.59
N ARG A 120 -4.60 0.49 -42.71
CA ARG A 120 -3.25 1.07 -42.79
C ARG A 120 -2.94 1.65 -44.18
N ARG A 121 -2.99 2.97 -44.31
CA ARG A 121 -1.82 3.86 -44.43
C ARG A 121 -2.25 5.30 -44.26
#